data_AF-A0A3N1USX1-F1
#
_entry.id   AF-A0A3N1USX1-F1
#
_cell.length_a   1.000
_cell.length_b   1.000
_cell.length_c   1.000
_cell.angle_alpha   90.00
_cell.angle_beta   90.00
_cell.angle_gamma   90.00
#
_symmetry.space_group_name_H-M   'P 1'
#
loop_
_entity.id
_entity.type
_entity.pdbx_description
1 polymer ?
#
loop_
_entity_poly.entity_id
_entity_poly.type
_entity_poly.pdbx_seq_one_letter_code
_entity_poly.pdbx_strand_id
1 'polypeptide(L)' 'MKADDEMILKMAKEVVIKFIELGRVSPTNFETTFRAVFWAIKNTLVDSRASALSEDLMASTDEA' A
#
# COMPACT_ATOMS: atom_id res chain seq x y z
N MET A 1 5.30 3.22 -15.28
CA MET A 1 4.92 2.97 -13.87
C MET A 1 6.18 3.02 -13.03
N LYS A 2 6.16 3.61 -11.83
CA LYS A 2 7.31 3.48 -10.92
C LYS A 2 7.37 2.02 -10.43
N ALA A 3 8.55 1.49 -10.13
CA ALA A 3 8.73 0.11 -9.68
C ALA A 3 7.82 -0.24 -8.48
N ASP A 4 7.61 0.72 -7.59
CA ASP A 4 6.70 0.62 -6.45
C ASP A 4 5.24 0.41 -6.87
N ASP A 5 4.75 1.09 -7.90
CA ASP A 5 3.35 0.94 -8.34
C ASP A 5 3.08 -0.48 -8.84
N GLU A 6 4.05 -1.06 -9.55
CA GLU A 6 3.96 -2.45 -10.02
C GLU A 6 3.97 -3.43 -8.84
N MET A 7 4.84 -3.21 -7.84
CA MET A 7 4.89 -4.04 -6.64
C MET A 7 3.58 -3.97 -5.84
N ILE A 8 3.04 -2.76 -5.65
CA ILE A 8 1.76 -2.57 -4.94
C ILE A 8 0.63 -3.28 -5.68
N LEU A 9 0.56 -3.16 -7.02
CA LEU A 9 -0.45 -3.85 -7.82
C LEU A 9 -0.34 -5.37 -7.74
N LYS A 10 0.89 -5.92 -7.77
CA LYS A 10 1.13 -7.37 -7.59
C LYS A 10 0.63 -7.84 -6.23
N MET A 11 0.94 -7.11 -5.16
CA MET A 11 0.50 -7.46 -3.80
C MET A 11 -1.02 -7.32 -3.64
N ALA A 12 -1.61 -6.23 -4.13
CA ALA A 12 -3.05 -6.03 -4.09
C ALA A 12 -3.80 -7.15 -4.82
N LYS A 13 -3.29 -7.59 -5.98
CA LYS A 13 -3.83 -8.72 -6.74
C LYS A 13 -3.84 -10.00 -5.91
N GLU A 14 -2.73 -10.39 -5.26
CA GLU A 14 -2.67 -11.61 -4.45
C GLU A 14 -3.65 -11.58 -3.26
N VAL A 15 -3.77 -10.44 -2.57
CA VAL A 15 -4.73 -10.27 -1.46
C VAL A 15 -6.17 -10.41 -1.96
N VAL A 16 -6.51 -9.76 -3.07
CA VAL A 16 -7.87 -9.82 -3.64
C VAL A 16 -8.19 -11.22 -4.17
N ILE A 17 -7.22 -11.93 -4.78
CA ILE A 17 -7.38 -13.34 -5.17
C ILE A 17 -7.74 -14.17 -3.94
N LYS A 18 -7.03 -14.00 -2.81
CA LYS A 18 -7.36 -14.71 -1.56
C LYS A 18 -8.76 -14.39 -1.07
N PHE A 19 -9.22 -13.14 -1.18
CA PHE A 19 -10.61 -12.78 -0.81
C PHE A 19 -11.65 -13.42 -1.73
N ILE A 20 -11.36 -13.58 -3.02
CA ILE A 20 -12.22 -14.31 -3.97
C ILE A 20 -12.28 -15.80 -3.61
N GLU A 21 -11.14 -16.43 -3.34
CA GLU A 21 -11.06 -17.84 -2.90
C GLU A 21 -11.86 -18.09 -1.61
N LEU A 22 -11.92 -17.10 -0.71
CA LEU A 22 -12.69 -17.16 0.54
C LEU A 22 -14.15 -16.72 0.38
N GLY A 23 -14.62 -16.42 -0.84
CA GLY A 23 -15.99 -15.99 -1.12
C GLY A 23 -16.35 -14.61 -0.57
N ARG A 24 -15.37 -13.74 -0.29
CA ARG A 24 -15.57 -12.38 0.24
C ARG A 24 -15.70 -11.30 -0.83
N VAL A 25 -15.29 -11.61 -2.06
CA VAL A 25 -15.34 -10.71 -3.22
C VAL A 25 -16.18 -11.35 -4.32
N SER A 26 -17.05 -10.54 -4.92
CA SER A 26 -17.89 -10.85 -6.08
C SER A 26 -17.66 -9.83 -7.20
N PRO A 27 -18.13 -10.08 -8.43
CA PRO A 27 -17.99 -9.11 -9.52
C PRO A 27 -18.56 -7.72 -9.18
N THR A 28 -19.65 -7.66 -8.41
CA THR A 28 -20.31 -6.41 -8.02
C THR A 28 -19.46 -5.56 -7.07
N ASN A 29 -18.65 -6.16 -6.21
CA ASN A 29 -17.83 -5.44 -5.22
C ASN A 29 -16.32 -5.48 -5.51
N PHE A 30 -15.91 -6.12 -6.61
CA PHE A 30 -14.51 -6.28 -6.99
C PHE A 30 -13.78 -4.94 -7.09
N GLU A 31 -14.35 -3.99 -7.82
CA GLU A 31 -13.71 -2.71 -8.12
C GLU A 31 -13.41 -1.90 -6.85
N THR A 32 -14.40 -1.82 -5.96
CA THR A 32 -14.28 -1.14 -4.67
C THR A 32 -13.30 -1.87 -3.74
N THR A 33 -13.37 -3.20 -3.68
CA THR A 33 -12.47 -3.99 -2.82
C THR A 33 -11.02 -3.91 -3.29
N PHE A 34 -10.78 -4.01 -4.59
CA PHE A 34 -9.43 -3.92 -5.16
C PHE A 34 -8.80 -2.55 -4.87
N ARG A 35 -9.57 -1.46 -5.04
CA ARG A 35 -9.10 -0.12 -4.68
C ARG A 35 -8.81 0.03 -3.19
N ALA A 36 -9.66 -0.50 -2.32
CA ALA A 36 -9.46 -0.44 -0.88
C ALA A 36 -8.15 -1.13 -0.48
N VAL A 37 -7.90 -2.34 -1.01
CA VAL A 37 -6.65 -3.08 -0.76
C VAL A 37 -5.43 -2.34 -1.31
N PHE A 38 -5.51 -1.84 -2.55
CA PHE A 38 -4.43 -1.07 -3.17
C PHE A 38 -4.03 0.15 -2.32
N TRP A 39 -5.03 0.94 -1.89
CA TRP A 39 -4.77 2.12 -1.07
C TRP A 39 -4.28 1.79 0.33
N ALA A 40 -4.77 0.71 0.94
CA ALA A 40 -4.25 0.26 2.22
C ALA A 40 -2.74 -0.03 2.15
N ILE A 41 -2.29 -0.80 1.14
CA ILE A 41 -0.88 -1.12 0.93
C ILE A 41 -0.07 0.13 0.59
N LYS A 42 -0.58 0.97 -0.32
CA LYS A 42 0.11 2.20 -0.74
C LYS A 42 0.29 3.17 0.43
N ASN A 43 -0.73 3.35 1.26
CA ASN A 43 -0.66 4.25 2.41
C ASN A 43 0.37 3.76 3.43
N THR A 44 0.44 2.44 3.69
CA THR A 44 1.51 1.89 4.55
C THR A 44 2.92 2.26 4.07
N LEU A 45 3.16 2.24 2.75
CA LEU A 45 4.45 2.64 2.19
C LEU A 45 4.70 4.16 2.22
N VAL A 46 3.64 4.96 2.04
CA VAL A 46 3.74 6.43 2.13
C VAL A 46 4.03 6.83 3.57
N ASP A 47 3.31 6.28 4.54
CA ASP A 47 3.45 6.58 5.96
C ASP A 47 4.82 6.15 6.47
N SER A 48 5.29 4.96 6.08
CA SER A 48 6.64 4.49 6.42
C SER A 48 7.74 5.42 5.89
N ARG A 49 7.61 5.92 4.66
CA ARG A 49 8.57 6.86 4.09
C ARG A 49 8.50 8.25 4.71
N ALA A 50 7.29 8.71 5.06
CA ALA A 50 7.12 9.96 5.76
C ALA A 50 7.77 9.93 7.15
N SER A 51 7.63 8.81 7.88
CA SER A 51 8.32 8.59 9.17
C SER A 51 9.84 8.65 8.98
N ALA A 52 10.39 7.87 8.04
CA ALA A 52 11.84 7.85 7.80
C ALA A 52 12.39 9.23 7.43
N LEU A 53 11.71 9.99 6.56
CA LEU A 53 12.13 11.33 6.20
C LEU A 53 12.08 12.30 7.39
N SER A 54 11.08 12.16 8.27
CA SER A 54 10.98 12.98 9.48
C SER A 54 12.08 12.67 10.49
N GLU A 55 12.46 11.39 10.63
CA GLU A 55 13.57 10.94 11.48
C GLU A 55 14.91 11.50 10.98
N ASP A 56 15.18 11.42 9.68
CA ASP A 56 16.39 11.97 9.07
C ASP A 56 16.49 13.49 9.27
N LEU A 57 15.37 14.21 9.13
CA LEU A 57 15.34 15.65 9.34
C LEU A 57 15.60 16.02 10.81
N MET A 58 15.02 15.29 11.76
CA MET A 58 15.25 15.52 13.19
C MET A 58 16.72 15.23 13.58
N ALA A 59 17.32 14.17 13.03
CA ALA A 59 18.73 13.86 13.27
C ALA A 59 19.67 14.97 12.77
N SER A 60 19.32 15.63 11.66
CA SER A 60 20.13 16.74 11.11
C SER A 60 20.04 18.05 11.91
N THR A 61 19.00 18.23 12.74
CA THR A 61 18.84 19.42 13.57
C THR A 61 19.56 19.36 14.92
N ASP A 62 19.98 18.17 15.36
CA ASP A 62 20.75 17.97 16.60
C ASP A 62 22.28 18.10 16.42
N GLU A 63 22.79 18.16 15.18
CA GLU A 63 24.21 18.28 14.86
C GLU A 63 24.70 19.74 14.61
N ALA A 64 23.84 20.75 14.75
CA ALA A 64 24.14 22.17 14.48
C ALA A 64 24.03 23.06 15.74
#